data_AF-A0A3D0XTW5-F1
#
_entry.id   AF-A0A3D0XTW5-F1
#
_cell.length_a   1.000
_cell.length_b   1.000
_cell.length_c   1.000
_cell.angle_alpha   90.00
_cell.angle_beta   90.00
_cell.angle_gamma   90.00
#
_symmetry.space_group_name_H-M   'P 1'
#
loop_
_entity.id
_entity.type
_entity.pdbx_description
1 polymer ?
#
loop_
_entity_poly.entity_id
_entity_poly.type
_entity_poly.pdbx_seq_one_letter_code
_entity_poly.pdbx_strand_id
1 'polypeptide(L)'
;TNDIASALECVGLDPYIGLFHTLRPGRVSLACDIMEEFRALVERLVITLVNLKIVRKSDFEKQISGAVWLNNDGRKKVITAWQNKKNECVKHPFIKEKVPIGLYPYVQANLLAKYVRGEIEQYPNLIWG
;
A
#
# COMPACT_ATOMS: atom_id res chain seq x y z
N THR A 1 -1.21 1.16 -4.76
CA THR A 1 -2.12 0.39 -5.61
C THR A 1 -1.41 -0.47 -6.63
N ASN A 2 -0.43 0.03 -7.40
CA ASN A 2 0.31 -0.82 -8.37
C ASN A 2 0.91 -2.09 -7.74
N ASP A 3 1.64 -1.96 -6.63
CA ASP A 3 2.23 -3.11 -5.91
C ASP A 3 1.17 -4.16 -5.52
N ILE A 4 -0.06 -3.74 -5.20
CA ILE A 4 -1.17 -4.61 -4.82
C ILE A 4 -1.83 -5.24 -6.04
N ALA A 5 -2.04 -4.47 -7.12
CA ALA A 5 -2.58 -4.99 -8.37
C ALA A 5 -1.68 -6.08 -8.94
N SER A 6 -0.36 -5.83 -9.00
CA SER A 6 0.62 -6.85 -9.40
C SER A 6 0.62 -8.06 -8.45
N ALA A 7 0.46 -7.86 -7.14
CA ALA A 7 0.36 -8.95 -6.19
C ALA A 7 -0.88 -9.83 -6.41
N LEU A 8 -2.04 -9.23 -6.70
CA LEU A 8 -3.29 -9.92 -7.03
C LEU A 8 -3.14 -10.74 -8.32
N GLU A 9 -2.57 -10.15 -9.37
CA GLU A 9 -2.29 -10.83 -10.63
C GLU A 9 -1.36 -12.04 -10.43
N CYS A 10 -0.29 -11.88 -9.64
CA CYS A 10 0.67 -12.94 -9.32
C CYS A 10 0.03 -14.17 -8.64
N VAL A 11 -1.09 -14.00 -7.92
CA VAL A 11 -1.80 -15.10 -7.25
C VAL A 11 -3.02 -15.60 -8.03
N GLY A 12 -3.24 -15.07 -9.24
CA GLY A 12 -4.33 -15.45 -10.15
C GLY A 12 -5.67 -14.76 -9.86
N LEU A 13 -5.68 -13.65 -9.13
CA LEU A 13 -6.88 -12.84 -8.91
C LEU A 13 -6.94 -11.68 -9.91
N ASP A 14 -8.15 -11.35 -10.38
CA ASP A 14 -8.38 -10.18 -11.23
C ASP A 14 -8.45 -8.90 -10.36
N PRO A 15 -7.51 -7.95 -10.52
CA PRO A 15 -7.45 -6.75 -9.68
C PRO A 15 -8.61 -5.76 -9.92
N TYR A 16 -9.43 -5.94 -10.95
CA TYR A 16 -10.57 -5.08 -11.27
C TYR A 16 -11.87 -5.51 -10.58
N ILE A 17 -11.98 -6.77 -10.14
CA ILE A 17 -13.20 -7.30 -9.50
C ILE A 17 -13.20 -6.95 -8.00
N GLY A 18 -13.60 -5.72 -7.68
CA GLY A 18 -13.73 -5.25 -6.29
C GLY A 18 -14.89 -5.91 -5.54
N LEU A 19 -14.74 -6.02 -4.22
CA LEU A 19 -15.76 -6.48 -3.26
C LEU A 19 -16.48 -5.31 -2.59
N PHE A 20 -15.75 -4.25 -2.21
CA PHE A 20 -16.31 -3.08 -1.52
C PHE A 20 -16.43 -1.86 -2.42
N HIS A 21 -15.44 -1.62 -3.28
CA HIS A 21 -15.51 -0.54 -4.26
C HIS A 21 -16.39 -0.93 -5.45
N THR A 22 -17.37 -0.06 -5.78
CA THR A 22 -18.20 -0.21 -6.99
C THR A 22 -17.33 -0.41 -8.23
N LEU A 23 -17.70 -1.38 -9.06
CA LEU A 23 -17.06 -1.61 -10.36
C LEU A 23 -17.18 -0.34 -11.22
N ARG A 24 -16.03 0.22 -11.61
CA ARG A 24 -15.94 1.30 -12.58
C ARG A 24 -14.94 0.90 -13.66
N PRO A 25 -15.28 1.03 -14.95
CA PRO A 25 -14.35 0.70 -16.03
C PRO A 25 -12.99 1.39 -15.84
N GLY A 26 -11.91 0.61 -15.92
CA GLY A 26 -10.54 1.11 -15.80
C GLY A 26 -10.02 1.31 -14.36
N ARG A 27 -10.81 1.02 -13.32
CA ARG A 27 -10.34 1.07 -11.92
C ARG A 27 -10.00 -0.34 -11.42
N VAL A 28 -8.78 -0.51 -10.90
CA VAL A 28 -8.35 -1.71 -10.17
C VAL A 28 -9.03 -1.79 -8.80
N SER A 29 -10.35 -2.01 -8.78
CA SER A 29 -11.18 -1.88 -7.57
C SER A 29 -10.78 -2.84 -6.45
N LEU A 30 -10.38 -4.09 -6.76
CA LEU A 30 -9.90 -5.03 -5.73
C LEU A 30 -8.57 -4.58 -5.14
N ALA A 31 -7.68 -4.03 -5.97
CA ALA A 31 -6.42 -3.46 -5.47
C ALA A 31 -6.67 -2.24 -4.58
N CYS A 32 -7.73 -1.46 -4.83
CA CYS A 32 -8.17 -0.40 -3.93
C CYS A 32 -8.74 -0.97 -2.61
N ASP A 33 -9.48 -2.06 -2.64
CA ASP A 33 -10.01 -2.70 -1.43
C ASP A 33 -8.86 -3.15 -0.50
N ILE A 34 -7.89 -3.91 -1.03
CA ILE A 34 -6.73 -4.36 -0.23
C ILE A 34 -5.86 -3.18 0.21
N MET A 35 -5.77 -2.10 -0.57
CA MET A 35 -4.98 -0.92 -0.21
C MET A 35 -5.42 -0.28 1.10
N GLU A 36 -6.70 -0.39 1.47
CA GLU A 36 -7.21 0.20 2.72
C GLU A 36 -6.47 -0.33 3.95
N GLU A 37 -6.06 -1.60 3.94
CA GLU A 37 -5.26 -2.21 5.01
C GLU A 37 -3.90 -1.52 5.20
N PHE A 38 -3.36 -0.90 4.17
CA PHE A 38 -2.04 -0.25 4.17
C PHE A 38 -2.14 1.26 4.42
N ARG A 39 -3.34 1.85 4.43
CA ARG A 39 -3.54 3.30 4.46
C ARG A 39 -2.94 3.94 5.71
N ALA A 40 -3.17 3.33 6.87
CA ALA A 40 -2.63 3.80 8.15
C ALA A 40 -1.09 3.78 8.20
N LEU A 41 -0.45 2.81 7.56
CA LEU A 41 1.02 2.74 7.46
C LEU A 41 1.57 3.94 6.67
N VAL A 42 0.95 4.23 5.52
CA VAL A 42 1.36 5.34 4.64
C VAL A 42 1.11 6.68 5.33
N GLU A 43 -0.04 6.86 5.99
CA GLU A 43 -0.34 8.07 6.78
C GLU A 43 0.69 8.29 7.89
N ARG A 44 1.03 7.24 8.66
CA ARG A 44 2.06 7.29 9.70
C ARG A 44 3.42 7.69 9.13
N LEU A 45 3.79 7.19 7.96
CA LEU A 45 5.03 7.58 7.28
C LEU A 45 5.00 9.07 6.92
N VAL A 46 3.93 9.56 6.29
CA VAL A 46 3.82 10.98 5.90
C VAL A 46 3.90 11.90 7.11
N ILE A 47 3.17 11.59 8.19
CA ILE A 47 3.22 12.35 9.45
C ILE A 47 4.64 12.37 10.00
N THR A 48 5.34 11.23 9.98
CA THR A 48 6.74 11.14 10.44
C THR A 48 7.66 12.03 9.61
N LEU A 49 7.54 12.02 8.28
CA LEU A 49 8.36 12.83 7.39
C LEU A 49 8.18 14.34 7.64
N VAL A 50 6.96 14.76 7.95
CA VAL A 50 6.63 16.16 8.29
C VAL A 50 7.16 16.53 9.67
N ASN A 51 6.88 15.71 10.69
CA ASN A 51 7.28 15.97 12.08
C ASN A 51 8.80 16.06 12.25
N LEU A 52 9.54 15.19 11.54
CA LEU A 52 11.01 15.19 11.54
C LEU A 52 11.60 16.23 10.59
N LYS A 53 10.78 17.07 9.94
CA LYS A 53 11.19 18.10 8.98
C LYS A 53 12.07 17.54 7.84
N ILE A 54 11.86 16.28 7.46
CA ILE A 54 12.49 15.65 6.30
C ILE A 54 11.89 16.25 5.03
N VAL A 55 10.55 16.32 5.00
CA VAL A 55 9.79 17.06 3.99
C VAL A 55 9.39 18.43 4.56
N ARG A 56 9.66 19.49 3.80
CA ARG A 56 9.46 20.89 4.18
C ARG A 56 8.69 21.63 3.10
N LYS A 57 8.25 22.86 3.39
CA LYS A 57 7.58 23.73 2.41
C LYS A 57 8.39 23.92 1.12
N SER A 58 9.72 23.95 1.21
CA SER A 58 10.63 24.08 0.05
C SER A 58 10.66 22.87 -0.87
N ASP A 59 10.11 21.73 -0.43
CA ASP A 59 10.02 20.49 -1.22
C ASP A 59 8.76 20.44 -2.11
N PHE A 60 7.99 21.53 -2.13
CA PHE A 60 6.78 21.67 -2.91
C PHE A 60 6.84 22.87 -3.85
N GLU A 61 6.11 22.75 -4.96
CA GLU A 61 5.92 23.81 -5.95
C GLU A 61 4.44 24.00 -6.24
N LYS A 62 4.01 25.27 -6.33
CA LYS A 62 2.64 25.62 -6.71
C LYS A 62 2.59 25.83 -8.20
N GLN A 63 1.74 25.06 -8.87
CA GLN A 63 1.48 25.16 -10.29
C GLN A 63 0.58 26.36 -10.59
N ILE A 64 0.61 26.85 -11.84
CA ILE A 64 -0.25 27.95 -12.30
C ILE A 64 -1.74 27.62 -12.10
N SER A 65 -2.11 26.34 -12.25
CA SER A 65 -3.47 25.83 -12.00
C SER A 65 -3.92 25.88 -10.54
N GLY A 66 -3.03 26.23 -9.61
CA GLY A 66 -3.28 26.18 -8.16
C GLY A 66 -2.96 24.84 -7.51
N ALA A 67 -2.67 23.79 -8.28
CA ALA A 67 -2.19 22.51 -7.75
C ALA A 67 -0.85 22.66 -7.01
N VAL A 68 -0.61 21.84 -6.00
CA VAL A 68 0.66 21.79 -5.27
C VAL A 68 1.29 20.43 -5.48
N TRP A 69 2.49 20.42 -6.06
CA TRP A 69 3.22 19.19 -6.38
C TRP A 69 4.46 19.07 -5.51
N LEU A 70 4.92 17.85 -5.28
CA LEU A 70 6.28 17.62 -4.81
C LEU A 70 7.25 17.94 -5.96
N ASN A 71 8.22 18.80 -5.69
CA ASN A 71 9.33 19.03 -6.62
C ASN A 71 10.26 17.79 -6.67
N ASN A 72 11.31 17.85 -7.48
CA ASN A 72 12.22 16.71 -7.64
C ASN A 72 12.85 16.24 -6.32
N ASP A 73 13.25 17.18 -5.45
CA ASP A 73 13.86 16.86 -4.16
C ASP A 73 12.85 16.25 -3.19
N GLY A 74 11.64 16.83 -3.12
CA GLY A 74 10.53 16.29 -2.34
C GLY A 74 10.15 14.88 -2.77
N ARG A 75 10.03 14.64 -4.08
CA ARG A 75 9.76 13.31 -4.64
C ARG A 75 10.85 12.31 -4.24
N LYS A 76 12.12 12.68 -4.39
CA LYS A 76 13.26 11.82 -4.01
C LYS A 76 13.20 11.43 -2.53
N LYS A 77 12.98 12.40 -1.63
CA LYS A 77 12.86 12.15 -0.19
C LYS A 77 11.73 11.17 0.15
N VAL A 78 10.53 11.41 -0.39
CA VAL A 78 9.36 10.55 -0.13
C VAL A 78 9.56 9.15 -0.67
N ILE A 79 10.07 9.02 -1.90
CA ILE A 79 10.33 7.71 -2.53
C ILE A 79 11.39 6.95 -1.74
N THR A 80 12.52 7.59 -1.38
CA THR A 80 13.57 6.96 -0.57
C THR A 80 13.03 6.49 0.77
N ALA A 81 12.27 7.31 1.48
CA ALA A 81 11.66 6.93 2.75
C ALA A 81 10.68 5.75 2.59
N TRP A 82 9.87 5.74 1.54
CA TRP A 82 8.96 4.64 1.25
C TRP A 82 9.70 3.34 0.93
N GLN A 83 10.77 3.40 0.11
CA GLN A 83 11.58 2.22 -0.19
C GLN A 83 12.27 1.67 1.06
N ASN A 84 12.83 2.55 1.90
CA ASN A 84 13.39 2.14 3.19
C ASN A 84 12.32 1.48 4.07
N LYS A 85 11.11 2.06 4.14
CA LYS A 85 10.00 1.48 4.89
C LYS A 85 9.63 0.08 4.38
N LYS A 86 9.57 -0.12 3.06
CA LYS A 86 9.30 -1.43 2.46
C LYS A 86 10.38 -2.48 2.78
N ASN A 87 11.63 -2.06 2.97
CA ASN A 87 12.73 -2.96 3.31
C ASN A 87 12.76 -3.34 4.80
N GLU A 88 11.99 -2.67 5.66
CA GLU A 88 11.92 -3.05 7.08
C GLU A 88 11.29 -4.44 7.23
N CYS A 89 12.02 -5.36 7.87
CA CYS A 89 11.54 -6.71 8.16
C CYS A 89 10.81 -6.74 9.51
N VAL A 90 9.49 -6.95 9.46
CA VAL A 90 8.61 -7.01 10.65
C VAL A 90 7.77 -8.27 10.63
N LYS A 91 7.38 -8.76 11.82
CA LYS A 91 6.61 -9.98 11.97
C LYS A 91 5.17 -9.75 11.50
N HIS A 92 4.72 -10.52 10.50
CA HIS A 92 3.37 -10.40 10.00
C HIS A 92 2.36 -10.93 11.04
N PRO A 93 1.26 -10.21 11.33
CA PRO A 93 0.38 -10.53 12.45
C PRO A 93 -0.37 -11.85 12.28
N PHE A 94 -0.69 -12.26 11.06
CA PHE A 94 -1.34 -13.55 10.80
C PHE A 94 -0.34 -14.71 10.69
N ILE A 95 0.50 -14.74 9.64
CA ILE A 95 1.44 -15.86 9.38
C ILE A 95 2.59 -15.99 10.39
N LYS A 96 2.78 -15.01 11.29
CA LYS A 96 3.81 -15.01 12.34
C LYS A 96 5.27 -15.09 11.83
N GLU A 97 5.51 -14.90 10.55
CA GLU A 97 6.85 -14.86 9.96
C GLU A 97 7.38 -13.43 9.83
N LYS A 98 8.71 -13.29 9.88
CA LYS A 98 9.39 -12.00 9.68
C LYS A 98 9.66 -11.81 8.20
N VAL A 99 8.97 -10.86 7.58
CA VAL A 99 9.10 -10.54 6.15
C VAL A 99 9.20 -9.04 5.94
N PRO A 100 9.84 -8.56 4.85
CA PRO A 100 9.85 -7.15 4.48
C PRO A 100 8.42 -6.61 4.32
N ILE A 101 8.15 -5.39 4.80
CA ILE A 101 6.86 -4.70 4.61
C ILE A 101 6.47 -4.66 3.13
N GLY A 102 7.44 -4.53 2.22
CA GLY A 102 7.21 -4.54 0.78
C GLY A 102 6.58 -5.84 0.23
N LEU A 103 6.66 -6.95 0.97
CA LEU A 103 6.02 -8.22 0.59
C LEU A 103 4.61 -8.40 1.18
N TYR A 104 4.17 -7.52 2.07
CA TYR A 104 2.85 -7.65 2.69
C TYR A 104 1.70 -7.62 1.67
N PRO A 105 1.73 -6.79 0.60
CA PRO A 105 0.73 -6.88 -0.48
C PRO A 105 0.60 -8.29 -1.07
N TYR A 106 1.73 -8.96 -1.32
CA TYR A 106 1.74 -10.34 -1.82
C TYR A 106 1.21 -11.34 -0.79
N VAL A 107 1.54 -11.17 0.49
CA VAL A 107 1.00 -12.00 1.57
C VAL A 107 -0.52 -11.85 1.66
N GLN A 108 -1.04 -10.62 1.64
CA GLN A 108 -2.48 -10.36 1.69
C GLN A 108 -3.22 -10.87 0.45
N ALA A 109 -2.65 -10.67 -0.75
CA ALA A 109 -3.21 -11.26 -1.97
C ALA A 109 -3.27 -12.80 -1.90
N ASN A 110 -2.24 -13.46 -1.38
CA ASN A 110 -2.24 -14.92 -1.18
C ASN A 110 -3.29 -15.37 -0.16
N LEU A 111 -3.42 -14.65 0.96
CA LEU A 111 -4.44 -14.97 1.98
C LEU A 111 -5.85 -14.82 1.41
N LEU A 112 -6.09 -13.79 0.60
CA LEU A 112 -7.36 -13.63 -0.10
C LEU A 112 -7.62 -14.77 -1.09
N ALA A 113 -6.61 -15.14 -1.90
CA ALA A 113 -6.74 -16.26 -2.84
C ALA A 113 -7.06 -17.59 -2.13
N LYS A 114 -6.40 -17.86 -0.99
CA LYS A 114 -6.70 -19.04 -0.16
C LYS A 114 -8.12 -19.02 0.39
N TYR A 115 -8.61 -17.87 0.84
CA TYR A 115 -9.98 -17.72 1.31
C TYR A 115 -11.00 -17.99 0.18
N VAL A 116 -10.79 -17.38 -1.00
CA VAL A 116 -11.66 -17.59 -2.17
C VAL A 116 -11.71 -19.06 -2.61
N ARG A 117 -10.61 -19.81 -2.45
CA ARG A 117 -10.56 -21.25 -2.75
C ARG A 117 -11.13 -22.14 -1.63
N GLY A 118 -11.49 -21.57 -0.48
CA GLY A 118 -11.96 -22.31 0.69
C GLY A 118 -10.85 -23.03 1.47
N GLU A 119 -9.57 -22.68 1.25
CA GLU A 119 -8.43 -23.26 1.99
C GLU A 119 -8.32 -22.69 3.42
N ILE A 120 -8.87 -21.51 3.66
CA ILE A 120 -9.01 -20.89 4.99
C ILE A 120 -10.44 -20.41 5.19
N GLU A 121 -10.94 -20.49 6.42
CA GLU A 121 -12.34 -20.17 6.76
C GLU A 121 -12.68 -18.68 6.61
N GLN A 122 -11.70 -17.81 6.86
CA GLN A 122 -11.86 -16.36 6.79
C GLN A 122 -10.61 -15.70 6.26
N TYR A 123 -10.78 -14.59 5.55
CA TYR A 123 -9.69 -13.70 5.17
C TYR A 123 -9.23 -12.86 6.39
N PRO A 124 -7.98 -13.01 6.86
CA PRO A 124 -7.49 -12.29 8.03
C PRO A 124 -6.95 -10.92 7.64
N ASN A 125 -7.75 -9.89 7.87
CA ASN A 125 -7.39 -8.50 7.64
C ASN A 125 -6.10 -8.09 8.38
N LEU A 126 -5.24 -7.34 7.69
CA LEU A 126 -3.98 -6.86 8.24
C LEU A 126 -4.20 -5.75 9.27
N ILE A 127 -3.87 -6.04 10.53
CA ILE A 127 -3.91 -5.07 11.62
C ILE A 127 -2.48 -4.71 12.02
N TRP A 128 -2.14 -3.43 11.90
CA TRP A 128 -0.85 -2.89 12.34
C TRP A 128 -0.82 -2.77 13.86
N GLY A 129 0.22 -3.33 14.47
CA GLY A 129 0.53 -3.16 15.90
C GLY A 129 1.26 -1.87 16.23
#